data_AF-A0A7S0AI43-F1
#
_entry.id   AF-A0A7S0AI43-F1
#
_cell.length_a   1.000
_cell.length_b   1.000
_cell.length_c   1.000
_cell.angle_alpha   90.00
_cell.angle_beta   90.00
_cell.angle_gamma   90.00
#
_symmetry.space_group_name_H-M   'P 1'
#
loop_
_entity.id
_entity.type
_entity.pdbx_description
1 polymer ?
#
loop_
_entity_poly.entity_id
_entity_poly.type
_entity_poly.pdbx_seq_one_letter_code
_entity_poly.pdbx_strand_id
1 'polypeptide(L)'
;APGLPRVCILGGGGLALPMALLTQNPALEAVVVERDSTATHLARHFFGATVPPSSGGEDRLLVVEADALKFVLDGRIPQDVIALAVDIDFLRCTAQPPAAMSSAEFWAAVW
;
A
#
# COMPACT_ATOMS: atom_id res chain seq x y z
N ALA A 1 16.64 14.74 6.93
CA ALA A 1 15.45 15.54 6.54
C ALA A 1 14.22 14.69 6.80
N PRO A 2 13.04 15.24 7.09
CA PRO A 2 11.83 14.42 7.07
C PRO A 2 11.73 13.75 5.69
N GLY A 3 11.40 12.45 5.66
CA GLY A 3 11.20 11.70 4.42
C GLY A 3 10.04 12.26 3.60
N LEU A 4 9.87 11.79 2.36
CA LEU A 4 8.71 12.18 1.57
C LEU A 4 7.42 11.63 2.21
N PRO A 5 6.30 12.37 2.14
CA PRO A 5 5.02 11.88 2.64
C PRO A 5 4.63 10.58 1.93
N ARG A 6 4.10 9.63 2.72
CA ARG A 6 3.79 8.28 2.24
C ARG A 6 2.30 8.06 2.04
N VAL A 7 1.96 7.28 1.02
CA VAL A 7 0.64 6.65 0.91
C VAL A 7 0.78 5.18 1.22
N CYS A 8 -0.01 4.67 2.16
CA CYS A 8 -0.06 3.24 2.45
C CYS A 8 -1.24 2.61 1.70
N ILE A 9 -0.96 1.53 0.98
CA ILE A 9 -1.92 0.77 0.19
C ILE A 9 -2.00 -0.63 0.79
N LEU A 10 -3.15 -0.99 1.34
CA LEU A 10 -3.43 -2.33 1.86
C LEU A 10 -4.00 -3.19 0.73
N GLY A 11 -3.30 -4.26 0.34
CA GLY A 11 -3.55 -5.01 -0.90
C GLY A 11 -2.81 -4.38 -2.08
N GLY A 12 -3.39 -4.45 -3.28
CA GLY A 12 -2.84 -3.75 -4.44
C GLY A 12 -1.62 -4.40 -5.07
N GLY A 13 -1.44 -5.72 -4.90
CA GLY A 13 -0.34 -6.48 -5.50
C GLY A 13 -0.18 -6.35 -7.01
N GLY A 14 -1.23 -5.92 -7.74
CA GLY A 14 -1.14 -5.58 -9.16
C GLY A 14 -0.34 -4.30 -9.46
N LEU A 15 0.00 -3.51 -8.44
CA LEU A 15 0.81 -2.29 -8.48
C LEU A 15 0.28 -1.16 -9.39
N ALA A 16 -0.91 -1.29 -10.00
CA ALA A 16 -1.45 -0.27 -10.90
C ALA A 16 -1.68 1.09 -10.21
N LEU A 17 -2.32 1.08 -9.03
CA LEU A 17 -2.57 2.29 -8.25
C LEU A 17 -1.28 2.99 -7.79
N PRO A 18 -0.32 2.32 -7.11
CA PRO A 18 0.92 2.99 -6.71
C PRO A 18 1.72 3.52 -7.92
N MET A 19 1.72 2.78 -9.04
CA MET A 19 2.36 3.24 -10.28
C MET A 19 1.74 4.55 -10.80
N ALA A 20 0.41 4.61 -10.91
CA ALA A 20 -0.28 5.81 -11.35
C ALA A 20 -0.02 6.99 -10.40
N LEU A 21 -0.11 6.74 -9.09
CA LEU A 21 0.11 7.75 -8.06
C LEU A 21 1.52 8.35 -8.12
N LEU A 22 2.55 7.50 -8.14
CA LEU A 22 3.95 7.91 -8.09
C LEU A 22 4.44 8.56 -9.39
N THR A 23 3.81 8.21 -10.52
CA THR A 23 4.04 8.85 -11.83
C THR A 23 3.54 10.29 -11.84
N GLN A 24 2.35 10.54 -11.29
CA GLN A 24 1.74 11.87 -11.28
C GLN A 24 2.27 12.77 -10.15
N ASN A 25 2.79 12.17 -9.08
CA ASN A 25 3.18 12.89 -7.88
C ASN A 25 4.63 12.56 -7.50
N PRO A 26 5.64 13.25 -8.05
CA PRO A 26 7.05 12.95 -7.80
C PRO A 26 7.51 13.15 -6.35
N ALA A 27 6.75 13.90 -5.56
CA ALA A 27 7.03 14.18 -4.15
C ALA A 27 6.37 13.19 -3.17
N LEU A 28 5.84 12.06 -3.67
CA LEU A 28 5.24 11.00 -2.84
C LEU A 28 6.09 9.73 -2.85
N GLU A 29 5.93 8.96 -1.78
CA GLU A 29 6.33 7.56 -1.64
C GLU A 29 5.08 6.68 -1.46
N ALA A 30 5.16 5.41 -1.82
CA ALA A 30 4.09 4.45 -1.58
C ALA A 30 4.61 3.20 -0.88
N VAL A 31 3.83 2.72 0.10
CA VAL A 31 4.01 1.43 0.76
C VAL A 31 2.84 0.54 0.41
N VAL A 32 3.09 -0.54 -0.31
CA VAL A 32 2.11 -1.56 -0.68
C VAL A 32 2.25 -2.73 0.28
N VAL A 33 1.18 -3.10 0.98
CA VAL A 33 1.13 -4.26 1.87
C VAL A 33 0.37 -5.36 1.17
N GLU A 34 1.08 -6.30 0.57
CA GLU A 34 0.50 -7.39 -0.20
C GLU A 34 0.85 -8.73 0.45
N ARG A 35 -0.13 -9.65 0.53
CA ARG A 35 0.09 -10.96 1.13
C ARG A 35 0.71 -11.95 0.14
N ASP A 36 0.34 -11.87 -1.13
CA ASP A 36 0.80 -12.79 -2.16
C ASP A 36 1.84 -12.12 -3.07
N SER A 37 3.11 -12.50 -2.90
CA SER A 37 4.20 -12.01 -3.74
C SER A 37 4.06 -12.39 -5.22
N THR A 38 3.24 -13.39 -5.56
CA THR A 38 2.93 -13.76 -6.95
C THR A 38 2.32 -12.60 -7.73
N ALA A 39 1.40 -11.85 -7.11
CA ALA A 39 0.74 -10.72 -7.77
C ALA A 39 1.75 -9.61 -8.11
N THR A 40 2.62 -9.26 -7.15
CA THR A 40 3.64 -8.22 -7.34
C THR A 40 4.74 -8.65 -8.30
N HIS A 41 5.10 -9.93 -8.31
CA HIS A 41 6.05 -10.48 -9.26
C HIS A 41 5.47 -10.45 -10.67
N LEU A 42 4.22 -10.88 -10.86
CA LEU A 42 3.54 -10.81 -12.16
C LEU A 42 3.48 -9.36 -12.65
N ALA A 43 3.11 -8.41 -11.79
CA ALA A 43 3.06 -7.00 -12.13
C ALA A 43 4.41 -6.44 -12.59
N ARG A 44 5.49 -6.77 -11.89
CA ARG A 44 6.85 -6.33 -12.25
C ARG A 44 7.34 -6.99 -13.54
N HIS A 45 7.13 -8.30 -13.67
CA HIS A 45 7.70 -9.08 -14.77
C HIS A 45 6.99 -8.84 -16.09
N PHE A 46 5.65 -8.83 -16.09
CA PHE A 46 4.86 -8.77 -17.33
C PHE A 46 4.36 -7.37 -17.66
N PHE A 47 4.18 -6.49 -16.67
CA PHE A 47 3.65 -5.13 -16.88
C PHE A 47 4.67 -4.03 -16.60
N GLY A 48 5.91 -4.38 -16.23
CA GLY A 48 6.95 -3.39 -15.98
C GLY A 48 6.61 -2.44 -14.83
N ALA A 49 5.88 -2.91 -13.82
CA ALA A 49 5.46 -2.11 -12.67
C ALA A 49 6.62 -1.77 -11.72
N THR A 50 7.53 -0.93 -12.19
CA THR A 50 8.70 -0.43 -11.47
C THR A 50 8.68 1.10 -11.45
N VAL A 51 9.08 1.69 -10.32
CA VAL A 51 9.14 3.15 -10.18
C VAL A 51 10.61 3.54 -10.10
N PRO A 52 11.06 4.55 -10.87
CA PRO A 52 12.42 5.04 -10.73
C PRO A 52 12.64 5.60 -9.32
N PRO A 53 13.86 5.46 -8.77
CA PRO A 53 14.19 6.01 -7.47
C PRO A 53 14.01 7.53 -7.47
N SER A 54 13.84 8.09 -6.27
CA SER A 54 13.81 9.53 -6.09
C SER A 54 15.15 10.15 -6.53
N SER A 55 15.19 11.48 -6.68
CA SER A 55 16.43 12.20 -6.97
C SER A 55 17.52 11.98 -5.90
N GLY A 56 17.15 11.47 -4.71
CA GLY A 56 18.05 11.08 -3.63
C GLY A 56 18.52 9.61 -3.68
N GLY A 57 18.11 8.83 -4.68
CA GLY A 57 18.48 7.43 -4.83
C GLY A 57 17.64 6.44 -3.99
N GLU A 58 16.62 6.93 -3.28
CA GLU A 58 15.74 6.09 -2.46
C GLU A 58 14.57 5.53 -3.28
N ASP A 59 14.23 4.25 -3.04
CA ASP A 59 13.11 3.59 -3.70
C ASP A 59 11.78 4.22 -3.27
N ARG A 60 11.03 4.74 -4.25
CA ARG A 60 9.75 5.42 -4.00
C ARG A 60 8.56 4.46 -3.83
N LEU A 61 8.76 3.19 -4.16
CA LEU A 61 7.77 2.13 -4.06
C LEU A 61 8.30 0.99 -3.19
N LEU A 62 7.82 0.92 -1.96
CA LEU A 62 8.08 -0.19 -1.05
C LEU A 62 6.95 -1.21 -1.14
N VAL A 63 7.30 -2.49 -1.28
CA VAL A 63 6.35 -3.61 -1.18
C VAL A 63 6.69 -4.41 0.06
N VAL A 64 5.73 -4.53 0.97
CA VAL A 64 5.83 -5.29 2.21
C VAL A 64 4.98 -6.55 2.04
N GLU A 65 5.63 -7.71 2.10
CA GLU A 65 4.92 -9.00 2.10
C GLU A 65 4.31 -9.26 3.48
N ALA A 66 3.01 -9.02 3.65
CA ALA A 66 2.31 -9.22 4.91
C ALA A 66 0.79 -9.33 4.74
N ASP A 67 0.12 -9.90 5.75
CA ASP A 67 -1.33 -9.77 5.90
C ASP A 67 -1.67 -8.32 6.31
N ALA A 68 -2.49 -7.65 5.51
CA ALA A 68 -2.79 -6.23 5.69
C ALA A 68 -3.54 -5.91 7.00
N LEU A 69 -4.48 -6.79 7.42
CA LEU A 69 -5.22 -6.57 8.66
C LEU A 69 -4.28 -6.71 9.85
N LYS A 70 -3.47 -7.77 9.88
CA LYS A 70 -2.46 -7.95 10.92
C LYS A 70 -1.44 -6.82 10.93
N PHE A 71 -1.01 -6.35 9.76
CA PHE A 71 -0.08 -5.23 9.63
C PHE A 71 -0.60 -3.96 10.31
N VAL A 72 -1.89 -3.64 10.12
CA VAL A 72 -2.55 -2.51 10.79
C VAL A 72 -2.65 -2.75 12.29
N LEU A 73 -3.20 -3.88 12.72
CA LEU A 73 -3.42 -4.17 14.15
C LEU A 73 -2.12 -4.24 14.96
N ASP A 74 -1.01 -4.64 14.33
CA ASP A 74 0.32 -4.64 14.94
C ASP A 74 0.95 -3.21 14.99
N GLY A 75 0.25 -2.16 14.55
CA GLY A 75 0.73 -0.78 14.56
C GLY A 75 1.89 -0.51 13.61
N ARG A 76 1.97 -1.24 12.49
CA ARG A 76 3.12 -1.19 11.56
C ARG A 76 2.97 -0.14 10.45
N ILE A 77 1.88 0.63 10.44
CA ILE A 77 1.68 1.75 9.51
C ILE A 77 2.77 2.81 9.77
N PRO A 78 3.54 3.24 8.75
CA PRO A 78 4.53 4.29 8.93
C PRO A 78 3.90 5.59 9.45
N GLN A 79 4.59 6.27 10.37
CA GLN A 79 4.07 7.49 11.01
C GLN A 79 3.92 8.69 10.07
N ASP A 80 4.57 8.66 8.91
CA ASP A 80 4.52 9.69 7.87
C ASP A 80 3.52 9.38 6.74
N VAL A 81 2.60 8.44 6.99
CA VAL A 81 1.49 8.16 6.09
C VAL A 81 0.48 9.30 6.12
N ILE A 82 0.26 9.92 4.96
CA ILE A 82 -0.71 11.00 4.76
C ILE A 82 -2.04 10.52 4.19
N ALA A 83 -2.07 9.30 3.66
CA ALA A 83 -3.28 8.68 3.12
C ALA A 83 -3.19 7.15 3.19
N LEU A 84 -4.32 6.53 3.54
CA LEU A 84 -4.53 5.09 3.48
C LEU A 84 -5.47 4.77 2.32
N ALA A 85 -5.03 3.91 1.41
CA ALA A 85 -5.89 3.28 0.42
C ALA A 85 -6.05 1.79 0.77
N VAL A 86 -7.28 1.30 0.74
CA VAL A 86 -7.56 -0.12 0.94
C VAL A 86 -8.04 -0.67 -0.39
N ASP A 87 -7.22 -1.50 -1.02
CA ASP A 87 -7.57 -2.19 -2.26
C ASP A 87 -8.31 -3.48 -1.90
N ILE A 88 -9.64 -3.38 -1.87
CA ILE A 88 -10.50 -4.44 -1.35
C ILE A 88 -10.97 -5.34 -2.50
N ASP A 89 -10.13 -6.28 -2.91
CA ASP A 89 -10.59 -7.40 -3.74
C ASP A 89 -11.60 -8.31 -2.98
N PHE A 90 -11.67 -8.21 -1.64
CA PHE A 90 -12.61 -8.96 -0.79
C PHE A 90 -14.09 -8.59 -0.96
N LEU A 91 -14.43 -7.47 -1.62
CA LEU A 91 -15.83 -7.09 -1.88
C LEU A 91 -16.44 -7.84 -3.07
N ARG A 92 -15.64 -8.62 -3.81
CA ARG A 92 -16.16 -9.57 -4.77
C ARG A 92 -16.94 -10.62 -3.98
N CYS A 93 -18.27 -10.44 -3.93
CA CYS A 93 -19.29 -11.32 -3.34
C CYS A 93 -19.85 -10.96 -1.95
N THR A 94 -19.53 -9.82 -1.33
CA THR A 94 -20.22 -9.35 -0.11
C THR A 94 -20.68 -7.89 -0.22
N ALA A 95 -21.89 -7.60 0.27
CA ALA A 95 -22.47 -6.25 0.22
C ALA A 95 -21.81 -5.27 1.22
N GLN A 96 -21.00 -5.77 2.15
CA GLN A 96 -20.37 -5.00 3.21
C GLN A 96 -18.89 -5.40 3.36
N PRO A 97 -18.03 -4.44 3.76
CA PRO A 97 -16.65 -4.75 4.13
C PRO A 97 -16.59 -5.69 5.33
N PRO A 98 -15.48 -6.43 5.52
CA PRO A 98 -15.27 -7.23 6.72
C PRO A 98 -15.49 -6.40 7.99
N ALA A 99 -16.18 -6.96 8.99
CA ALA A 99 -16.50 -6.25 10.23
C ALA A 99 -15.26 -5.68 10.94
N ALA A 100 -14.11 -6.37 10.83
CA ALA A 100 -12.83 -5.89 11.36
C ALA A 100 -12.42 -4.53 10.78
N MET A 101 -12.62 -4.29 9.48
CA MET A 101 -12.31 -3.00 8.83
C MET A 101 -13.28 -1.89 9.24
N SER A 102 -14.46 -2.24 9.74
CA SER A 102 -15.44 -1.30 10.28
C SER A 102 -15.28 -1.07 11.79
N SER A 103 -14.31 -1.72 12.44
CA SER A 103 -14.11 -1.62 13.88
C SER A 103 -13.37 -0.34 14.28
N ALA A 104 -13.67 0.18 15.48
CA ALA A 104 -12.92 1.29 16.06
C ALA A 104 -11.45 0.92 16.32
N GLU A 105 -11.17 -0.35 16.64
CA GLU A 105 -9.83 -0.88 16.83
C GLU A 105 -8.97 -0.72 15.57
N PHE A 106 -9.51 -1.07 14.41
CA PHE A 106 -8.82 -0.88 13.14
C PHE A 106 -8.48 0.60 12.89
N TRP A 107 -9.45 1.50 13.04
CA TRP A 107 -9.22 2.93 12.76
C TRP A 107 -8.31 3.61 13.78
N ALA A 108 -8.32 3.16 15.05
CA ALA A 108 -7.38 3.62 16.08
C ALA A 108 -5.96 3.07 15.91
N ALA A 109 -5.79 1.95 15.19
CA ALA A 109 -4.46 1.43 14.86
C ALA A 109 -3.85 2.11 13.63
N VAL A 110 -4.68 2.76 12.80
CA VAL A 110 -4.22 3.55 11.65
C VAL A 110 -3.79 4.97 12.06
N TRP A 111 -4.46 5.58 13.04
CA TRP A 111 -4.30 6.99 13.44
C TRP A 111 -4.11 7.15 14.95
#